data_AF-A0A7J4R3K6-F1
#
_entry.id   AF-A0A7J4R3K6-F1
#
_cell.length_a   1.000
_cell.length_b   1.000
_cell.length_c   1.000
_cell.angle_alpha   90.00
_cell.angle_beta   90.00
_cell.angle_gamma   90.00
#
_symmetry.space_group_name_H-M   'P 1'
#
loop_
_entity.id
_entity.type
_entity.pdbx_description
1 polymer ?
#
loop_
_entity_poly.entity_id
_entity_poly.type
_entity_poly.pdbx_seq_one_letter_code
_entity_poly.pdbx_strand_id
1 'polypeptide(L)'
;QPDGWEMQVFSVQQNTNSHSLWVVTDWWLPPGCDSMMECGLGPGGWIWKNYLDGFSSSGDRNNDGIIDPEYFLWELNISGFFIPDGGRWALDPSYGSIPDSVFDIDNDTLMNSQEAPDRWDTNPVSHDTDGDKLPDGWEVIYSEESLMMGLVDNNTLDALGARGPMDPRMPDSDLDGIDDGQEDFDEDGLNRTNLMNRYCPGWNNPQNSECHIDHMTEAGLRFYNDLENYTNFEEYQNGTNPVNPDSDGDIWEDGSEVYHQDQDDDSMWAGWEYYFGFDPMDPADANVDSDGDGFVNKCENKWNTHPKDPTSFPSQGELCDMFN
;
A
#
# COMPACT_ATOMS: atom_id res chain seq x y z
N GLN A 1 7.64 -17.32 15.67
CA GLN A 1 7.56 -16.35 16.79
C GLN A 1 6.12 -15.89 16.85
N PRO A 2 5.43 -15.93 18.00
CA PRO A 2 4.17 -15.23 18.09
C PRO A 2 4.46 -13.87 18.75
N ASP A 3 4.74 -12.88 17.91
CA ASP A 3 4.74 -11.48 18.29
C ASP A 3 3.26 -11.06 18.41
N GLY A 4 2.80 -10.88 19.64
CA GLY A 4 1.44 -10.47 19.95
C GLY A 4 1.43 -9.08 20.56
N TRP A 5 0.62 -8.19 19.97
CA TRP A 5 -0.01 -6.99 20.53
C TRP A 5 0.91 -5.99 21.27
N GLU A 6 1.33 -4.94 20.57
CA GLU A 6 2.04 -3.74 21.08
C GLU A 6 1.12 -2.50 21.06
N MET A 7 1.05 -1.74 22.17
CA MET A 7 0.44 -0.40 22.22
C MET A 7 1.53 0.66 22.40
N GLN A 8 1.74 1.54 21.44
CA GLN A 8 2.73 2.60 21.57
C GLN A 8 2.28 3.72 22.54
N VAL A 9 3.08 4.07 23.54
CA VAL A 9 2.95 5.30 24.35
C VAL A 9 3.80 6.41 23.74
N PHE A 10 3.23 7.61 23.60
CA PHE A 10 3.88 8.80 23.04
C PHE A 10 5.12 9.21 23.87
N SER A 11 6.30 9.22 23.24
CA SER A 11 7.53 9.75 23.83
C SER A 11 7.65 11.25 23.58
N VAL A 12 7.42 12.07 24.62
CA VAL A 12 7.53 13.55 24.52
C VAL A 12 8.95 14.02 24.18
N GLN A 13 9.98 13.20 24.44
CA GLN A 13 11.39 13.53 24.18
C GLN A 13 11.84 13.18 22.77
N GLN A 14 11.25 12.17 22.14
CA GLN A 14 11.60 11.71 20.79
C GLN A 14 10.57 12.15 19.75
N ASN A 15 9.41 12.65 20.18
CA ASN A 15 8.29 13.06 19.33
C ASN A 15 7.83 11.92 18.40
N THR A 16 7.84 10.69 18.92
CA THR A 16 7.46 9.44 18.23
C THR A 16 6.62 8.56 19.15
N ASN A 17 5.62 7.87 18.58
CA ASN A 17 4.88 6.78 19.23
C ASN A 17 5.77 5.54 19.14
N SER A 18 6.43 5.10 20.21
CA SER A 18 7.48 4.07 20.05
C SER A 18 7.69 3.15 21.25
N HIS A 19 6.70 3.03 22.14
CA HIS A 19 6.90 2.27 23.36
C HIS A 19 5.70 1.40 23.71
N SER A 20 5.80 0.07 23.63
CA SER A 20 4.77 -0.83 24.15
C SER A 20 4.66 -0.77 25.68
N LEU A 21 3.46 -0.55 26.25
CA LEU A 21 3.19 -0.80 27.68
C LEU A 21 2.70 -2.24 27.87
N TRP A 22 3.50 -3.06 28.54
CA TRP A 22 3.25 -4.48 28.80
C TRP A 22 2.75 -4.66 30.23
N VAL A 23 1.53 -5.16 30.39
CA VAL A 23 0.97 -5.46 31.71
C VAL A 23 1.00 -6.97 31.95
N VAL A 24 1.65 -7.38 33.03
CA VAL A 24 1.82 -8.80 33.39
C VAL A 24 1.44 -9.02 34.85
N THR A 25 0.69 -10.08 35.14
CA THR A 25 0.22 -10.44 36.49
C THR A 25 1.12 -11.41 37.23
N ASP A 26 2.04 -12.05 36.51
CA ASP A 26 2.97 -13.06 37.01
C ASP A 26 4.41 -12.79 36.54
N TRP A 27 5.35 -13.54 37.11
CA TRP A 27 6.76 -13.51 36.70
C TRP A 27 6.91 -14.02 35.27
N TRP A 28 7.71 -13.32 34.46
CA TRP A 28 7.83 -13.60 33.05
C TRP A 28 9.24 -13.37 32.51
N LEU A 29 9.52 -14.05 31.39
CA LEU A 29 10.82 -14.04 30.73
C LEU A 29 10.77 -13.05 29.55
N PRO A 30 11.52 -11.92 29.60
CA PRO A 30 11.52 -10.96 28.51
C PRO A 30 12.19 -11.48 27.24
N PRO A 31 11.84 -10.97 26.05
CA PRO A 31 12.55 -11.26 24.80
C PRO A 31 14.07 -11.07 24.96
N GLY A 32 14.85 -12.05 24.50
CA GLY A 32 16.31 -12.05 24.64
C GLY A 32 16.83 -12.51 26.01
N CYS A 33 15.95 -12.92 26.92
CA CYS A 33 16.31 -13.54 28.19
C CYS A 33 16.13 -15.06 28.12
N ASP A 34 17.13 -15.84 28.54
CA ASP A 34 17.04 -17.31 28.57
C ASP A 34 16.84 -17.87 29.99
N SER A 35 16.89 -17.02 31.03
CA SER A 35 16.83 -17.43 32.44
C SER A 35 16.02 -16.47 33.30
N MET A 36 14.95 -16.99 33.92
CA MET A 36 14.11 -16.24 34.87
C MET A 36 14.90 -15.69 36.07
N MET A 37 16.02 -16.32 36.45
CA MET A 37 16.84 -15.86 37.57
C MET A 37 17.82 -14.76 37.19
N GLU A 38 18.14 -14.59 35.91
CA GLU A 38 19.15 -13.60 35.45
C GLU A 38 18.50 -12.32 34.93
N CYS A 39 17.37 -12.46 34.24
CA CYS A 39 16.70 -11.35 33.55
C CYS A 39 15.18 -11.47 33.55
N GLY A 40 14.62 -12.33 34.41
CA GLY A 40 13.17 -12.43 34.60
C GLY A 40 12.62 -11.15 35.23
N LEU A 41 11.42 -10.75 34.78
CA LEU A 41 10.73 -9.56 35.24
C LEU A 41 9.50 -9.93 36.07
N GLY A 42 9.26 -9.13 37.11
CA GLY A 42 8.13 -9.30 38.01
C GLY A 42 6.81 -8.74 37.43
N PRO A 43 5.68 -8.98 38.13
CA PRO A 43 4.38 -8.47 37.74
C PRO A 43 4.30 -6.94 37.80
N GLY A 44 3.64 -6.32 36.82
CA GLY A 44 3.54 -4.87 36.67
C GLY A 44 3.44 -4.42 35.22
N GLY A 45 3.46 -3.10 35.03
CA GLY A 45 3.53 -2.39 33.76
C GLY A 45 4.97 -2.09 33.37
N TRP A 46 5.40 -2.60 32.21
CA TRP A 46 6.76 -2.44 31.68
C TRP A 46 6.71 -1.73 30.34
N ILE A 47 7.56 -0.74 30.13
CA ILE A 47 7.60 0.02 28.86
C ILE A 47 8.77 -0.48 28.02
N TRP A 48 8.54 -1.03 26.83
CA TRP A 48 9.65 -1.42 25.93
C TRP A 48 10.27 -0.20 25.26
N LYS A 49 11.60 -0.05 25.33
CA LYS A 49 12.32 1.08 24.70
C LYS A 49 12.91 0.72 23.34
N ASN A 50 13.81 -0.27 23.30
CA ASN A 50 14.45 -0.79 22.10
C ASN A 50 15.25 -2.07 22.44
N TYR A 51 15.79 -2.76 21.44
CA TYR A 51 16.60 -3.98 21.64
C TYR A 51 17.91 -3.78 22.41
N LEU A 52 18.43 -2.56 22.54
CA LEU A 52 19.67 -2.26 23.28
C LEU A 52 19.40 -1.94 24.75
N ASP A 53 18.33 -1.20 25.04
CA ASP A 53 17.97 -0.70 26.38
C ASP A 53 16.91 -1.58 27.08
N GLY A 54 16.20 -2.41 26.32
CA GLY A 54 15.18 -3.33 26.84
C GLY A 54 13.95 -2.63 27.43
N PHE A 55 13.41 -3.21 28.50
CA PHE A 55 12.28 -2.65 29.22
C PHE A 55 12.71 -1.54 30.19
N SER A 56 11.98 -0.43 30.17
CA SER A 56 12.04 0.62 31.18
C SER A 56 11.64 0.09 32.54
N SER A 57 12.33 0.58 33.55
CA SER A 57 12.09 0.28 34.95
C SER A 57 12.17 1.57 35.75
N SER A 58 11.42 1.60 36.84
CA SER A 58 11.52 2.65 37.86
C SER A 58 12.68 2.44 38.86
N GLY A 59 13.56 1.46 38.60
CA GLY A 59 14.70 1.08 39.43
C GLY A 59 14.35 -0.01 40.45
N ASP A 60 15.04 -0.01 41.58
CA ASP A 60 14.75 -0.86 42.74
C ASP A 60 14.32 0.06 43.89
N ARG A 61 13.00 0.30 44.00
CA ARG A 61 12.44 1.30 44.92
C ARG A 61 12.49 0.83 46.37
N ASN A 62 12.53 -0.48 46.60
CA ASN A 62 12.49 -1.07 47.94
C ASN A 62 13.86 -1.62 48.41
N ASN A 63 14.89 -1.54 47.56
CA ASN A 63 16.25 -2.01 47.79
C ASN A 63 16.36 -3.52 48.07
N ASP A 64 15.49 -4.34 47.45
CA ASP A 64 15.51 -5.79 47.60
C ASP A 64 16.39 -6.52 46.55
N GLY A 65 16.97 -5.77 45.61
CA GLY A 65 17.82 -6.29 44.55
C GLY A 65 17.06 -6.80 43.33
N ILE A 66 15.74 -6.65 43.30
CA ILE A 66 14.86 -6.95 42.16
C ILE A 66 14.50 -5.62 41.50
N ILE A 67 14.51 -5.63 40.16
CA ILE A 67 14.13 -4.46 39.37
C ILE A 67 12.60 -4.36 39.38
N ASP A 68 12.09 -3.20 39.81
CA ASP A 68 10.67 -2.90 39.85
C ASP A 68 10.15 -2.52 38.46
N PRO A 69 8.87 -2.82 38.17
CA PRO A 69 8.21 -2.34 36.95
C PRO A 69 8.20 -0.81 36.89
N GLU A 70 7.96 -0.25 35.70
CA GLU A 70 7.73 1.19 35.55
C GLU A 70 6.50 1.61 36.37
N TYR A 71 5.44 0.78 36.33
CA TYR A 71 4.21 0.95 37.09
C TYR A 71 3.81 -0.35 37.80
N PHE A 72 3.51 -0.32 39.08
CA PHE A 72 2.91 -1.47 39.75
C PHE A 72 1.43 -1.64 39.35
N LEU A 73 0.90 -2.87 39.45
CA LEU A 73 -0.50 -3.15 39.10
C LEU A 73 -1.51 -2.29 39.87
N TRP A 74 -1.21 -1.97 41.15
CA TRP A 74 -2.05 -1.06 41.95
C TRP A 74 -1.92 0.41 41.55
N GLU A 75 -0.82 0.80 40.89
CA GLU A 75 -0.63 2.16 40.34
C GLU A 75 -1.38 2.34 39.02
N LEU A 76 -1.58 1.25 38.25
CA LEU A 76 -2.27 1.27 36.96
C LEU A 76 -3.80 1.45 37.07
N ASN A 77 -4.40 1.20 38.25
CA ASN A 77 -5.83 1.39 38.52
C ASN A 77 -6.77 0.81 37.44
N ILE A 78 -6.47 -0.40 36.96
CA ILE A 78 -7.20 -1.07 35.90
C ILE A 78 -8.53 -1.60 36.47
N SER A 79 -9.65 -1.04 36.04
CA SER A 79 -11.00 -1.45 36.47
C SER A 79 -11.88 -1.80 35.27
N GLY A 80 -12.67 -2.87 35.37
CA GLY A 80 -13.64 -3.27 34.33
C GLY A 80 -13.10 -4.22 33.25
N PHE A 81 -11.87 -4.72 33.40
CA PHE A 81 -11.23 -5.62 32.44
C PHE A 81 -10.96 -7.00 33.07
N PHE A 82 -11.23 -8.09 32.34
CA PHE A 82 -10.85 -9.44 32.75
C PHE A 82 -9.46 -9.72 32.20
N ILE A 83 -8.42 -9.56 33.03
CA ILE A 83 -7.05 -9.93 32.67
C ILE A 83 -6.98 -11.47 32.67
N PRO A 84 -6.74 -12.14 31.53
CA PRO A 84 -6.64 -13.59 31.50
C PRO A 84 -5.42 -14.10 32.26
N ASP A 85 -5.54 -15.32 32.80
CA ASP A 85 -4.51 -15.98 33.63
C ASP A 85 -3.17 -16.24 32.88
N GLY A 86 -3.06 -15.86 31.60
CA GLY A 86 -1.83 -15.92 30.81
C GLY A 86 -1.93 -15.07 29.54
N GLY A 87 -0.78 -14.57 29.07
CA GLY A 87 -0.67 -13.70 27.89
C GLY A 87 -0.01 -12.36 28.19
N ARG A 88 0.32 -11.61 27.14
CA ARG A 88 0.91 -10.26 27.18
C ARG A 88 -0.18 -9.29 26.70
N TRP A 89 -0.40 -8.18 27.41
CA TRP A 89 -1.55 -7.29 27.19
C TRP A 89 -1.14 -5.82 27.16
N ALA A 90 -1.74 -5.08 26.23
CA ALA A 90 -1.73 -3.63 26.08
C ALA A 90 -3.03 -3.04 26.68
N LEU A 91 -2.95 -1.91 27.39
CA LEU A 91 -4.10 -1.22 28.01
C LEU A 91 -3.95 0.30 27.88
N ASP A 92 -4.98 1.03 27.44
CA ASP A 92 -5.19 2.46 27.76
C ASP A 92 -6.22 2.60 28.91
N PRO A 93 -5.79 2.79 30.18
CA PRO A 93 -6.69 2.90 31.31
C PRO A 93 -7.08 4.37 31.55
N SER A 94 -8.05 4.90 30.80
CA SER A 94 -8.77 6.10 31.24
C SER A 94 -10.23 5.78 31.58
N TYR A 95 -10.65 6.15 32.80
CA TYR A 95 -12.01 5.90 33.27
C TYR A 95 -13.02 6.70 32.43
N GLY A 96 -13.76 6.01 31.57
CA GLY A 96 -14.77 6.59 30.69
C GLY A 96 -14.36 6.78 29.23
N SER A 97 -13.19 6.27 28.80
CA SER A 97 -12.89 6.13 27.37
C SER A 97 -13.73 5.04 26.71
N ILE A 98 -13.87 5.18 25.39
CA ILE A 98 -14.45 4.16 24.51
C ILE A 98 -13.41 3.03 24.38
N PRO A 99 -13.80 1.75 24.20
CA PRO A 99 -12.82 0.67 24.04
C PRO A 99 -11.87 0.87 22.85
N ASP A 100 -10.58 0.57 23.02
CA ASP A 100 -9.54 0.70 21.97
C ASP A 100 -9.90 -0.07 20.69
N SER A 101 -10.71 -1.13 20.83
CA SER A 101 -11.19 -1.99 19.75
C SER A 101 -12.03 -1.27 18.68
N VAL A 102 -12.55 -0.07 18.97
CA VAL A 102 -13.35 0.73 18.01
C VAL A 102 -12.55 1.88 17.38
N PHE A 103 -11.28 2.03 17.75
CA PHE A 103 -10.41 2.99 17.10
C PHE A 103 -9.72 2.34 15.90
N ASP A 104 -9.27 3.21 15.02
CA ASP A 104 -8.40 2.97 13.87
C ASP A 104 -7.27 4.00 14.07
N ILE A 105 -6.08 3.53 14.43
CA ILE A 105 -5.00 4.37 14.99
C ILE A 105 -3.93 4.72 13.94
N ASP A 106 -3.72 3.89 12.94
CA ASP A 106 -2.93 4.17 11.74
C ASP A 106 -3.74 4.78 10.60
N ASN A 107 -5.07 4.88 10.78
CA ASN A 107 -5.99 5.58 9.89
C ASN A 107 -5.98 4.95 8.48
N ASP A 108 -5.97 3.63 8.44
CA ASP A 108 -6.01 2.78 7.25
C ASP A 108 -7.44 2.33 6.87
N THR A 109 -8.43 2.76 7.67
CA THR A 109 -9.86 2.42 7.58
C THR A 109 -10.27 1.07 8.17
N LEU A 110 -9.34 0.33 8.77
CA LEU A 110 -9.59 -0.90 9.50
C LEU A 110 -9.61 -0.63 11.00
N MET A 111 -10.70 -1.02 11.68
CA MET A 111 -10.73 -0.86 13.14
C MET A 111 -9.87 -1.93 13.81
N ASN A 112 -9.18 -1.57 14.91
CA ASN A 112 -8.36 -2.47 15.75
C ASN A 112 -9.00 -3.83 16.10
N SER A 113 -10.33 -3.90 16.18
CA SER A 113 -11.05 -5.18 16.42
C SER A 113 -11.11 -6.13 15.22
N GLN A 114 -11.01 -5.60 14.01
CA GLN A 114 -10.97 -6.36 12.75
C GLN A 114 -9.57 -6.84 12.42
N GLU A 115 -8.56 -6.18 12.98
CA GLU A 115 -7.13 -6.53 12.87
C GLU A 115 -6.72 -7.67 13.81
N ALA A 116 -7.67 -8.22 14.57
CA ALA A 116 -7.41 -9.33 15.46
C ALA A 116 -6.97 -10.62 14.71
N PRO A 117 -6.27 -11.56 15.38
CA PRO A 117 -5.72 -12.78 14.76
C PRO A 117 -6.79 -13.71 14.22
N ASP A 118 -7.94 -13.70 14.87
CA ASP A 118 -9.14 -14.43 14.47
C ASP A 118 -9.96 -13.72 13.38
N ARG A 119 -9.50 -12.55 12.88
CA ARG A 119 -10.21 -11.71 11.90
C ARG A 119 -9.40 -11.42 10.64
N TRP A 120 -8.49 -10.44 10.64
CA TRP A 120 -7.57 -10.19 9.53
C TRP A 120 -6.08 -10.37 9.89
N ASP A 121 -5.68 -10.66 11.15
CA ASP A 121 -4.31 -10.34 11.66
C ASP A 121 -3.40 -9.51 10.79
N THR A 122 -3.75 -8.24 10.84
CA THR A 122 -2.94 -7.10 10.49
C THR A 122 -2.34 -6.49 11.75
N ASN A 123 -1.47 -5.51 11.58
CA ASN A 123 -0.82 -4.78 12.65
C ASN A 123 -1.56 -3.45 12.87
N PRO A 124 -2.26 -3.27 14.00
CA PRO A 124 -3.13 -2.12 14.27
C PRO A 124 -2.40 -0.82 14.54
N VAL A 125 -1.17 -0.65 14.07
CA VAL A 125 -0.44 0.64 14.06
C VAL A 125 0.37 0.79 12.76
N SER A 126 0.17 -0.13 11.81
CA SER A 126 0.79 -0.15 10.50
C SER A 126 -0.31 0.03 9.48
N HIS A 127 -0.23 1.11 8.72
CA HIS A 127 -1.20 1.37 7.67
C HIS A 127 -1.24 0.30 6.57
N ASP A 128 -0.11 -0.39 6.38
CA ASP A 128 0.17 -1.45 5.41
C ASP A 128 0.98 -2.49 6.18
N THR A 129 0.39 -3.65 6.45
CA THR A 129 0.98 -4.66 7.34
C THR A 129 2.01 -5.52 6.62
N ASP A 130 1.76 -5.87 5.37
CA ASP A 130 2.55 -6.85 4.64
C ASP A 130 3.58 -6.23 3.68
N GLY A 131 3.43 -4.93 3.40
CA GLY A 131 4.39 -4.08 2.72
C GLY A 131 4.21 -4.04 1.20
N ASP A 132 3.03 -4.39 0.68
CA ASP A 132 2.72 -4.41 -0.76
C ASP A 132 2.26 -3.05 -1.32
N LYS A 133 2.17 -2.03 -0.44
CA LYS A 133 1.73 -0.63 -0.65
C LYS A 133 0.22 -0.41 -0.61
N LEU A 134 -0.59 -1.42 -0.38
CA LEU A 134 -2.01 -1.27 -0.15
C LEU A 134 -2.28 -1.08 1.34
N PRO A 135 -3.28 -0.24 1.72
CA PRO A 135 -3.67 -0.16 3.12
C PRO A 135 -4.53 -1.33 3.55
N ASP A 136 -4.34 -1.82 4.78
CA ASP A 136 -5.02 -3.05 5.21
C ASP A 136 -6.56 -2.90 5.13
N GLY A 137 -7.09 -1.76 5.55
CA GLY A 137 -8.53 -1.48 5.44
C GLY A 137 -9.06 -1.42 4.01
N TRP A 138 -8.25 -0.98 3.04
CA TRP A 138 -8.63 -0.95 1.62
C TRP A 138 -8.73 -2.38 1.07
N GLU A 139 -7.71 -3.19 1.33
CA GLU A 139 -7.65 -4.60 0.93
C GLU A 139 -8.82 -5.41 1.49
N VAL A 140 -9.16 -5.19 2.76
CA VAL A 140 -10.33 -5.83 3.40
C VAL A 140 -11.63 -5.51 2.67
N ILE A 141 -11.83 -4.25 2.25
CA ILE A 141 -13.06 -3.82 1.58
C ILE A 141 -13.22 -4.56 0.25
N TYR A 142 -12.17 -4.56 -0.59
CA TYR A 142 -12.25 -5.15 -1.92
C TYR A 142 -12.16 -6.68 -1.91
N SER A 143 -11.46 -7.25 -0.93
CA SER A 143 -11.53 -8.70 -0.66
C SER A 143 -12.94 -9.15 -0.28
N GLU A 144 -13.65 -8.38 0.56
CA GLU A 144 -15.06 -8.66 0.86
C GLU A 144 -15.96 -8.50 -0.37
N GLU A 145 -15.72 -7.48 -1.20
CA GLU A 145 -16.48 -7.25 -2.44
C GLU A 145 -16.33 -8.40 -3.44
N SER A 146 -15.10 -8.84 -3.70
CA SER A 146 -14.78 -9.97 -4.59
C SER A 146 -15.46 -11.27 -4.15
N LEU A 147 -15.48 -11.54 -2.84
CA LEU A 147 -16.21 -12.66 -2.25
C LEU A 147 -17.72 -12.55 -2.40
N MET A 148 -18.29 -11.34 -2.26
CA MET A 148 -19.72 -11.11 -2.44
C MET A 148 -20.15 -11.27 -3.90
N MET A 149 -19.30 -10.86 -4.84
CA MET A 149 -19.50 -11.04 -6.28
C MET A 149 -19.25 -12.48 -6.73
N GLY A 150 -18.57 -13.28 -5.91
CA GLY A 150 -18.27 -14.69 -6.19
C GLY A 150 -17.21 -14.87 -7.26
N LEU A 151 -16.29 -13.91 -7.38
CA LEU A 151 -15.14 -13.97 -8.30
C LEU A 151 -14.10 -14.97 -7.77
N VAL A 152 -13.94 -15.02 -6.45
CA VAL A 152 -13.15 -16.03 -5.73
C VAL A 152 -14.05 -16.88 -4.83
N ASP A 153 -13.57 -18.06 -4.41
CA ASP A 153 -14.30 -18.94 -3.50
C ASP A 153 -13.50 -19.31 -2.25
N ASN A 154 -14.19 -19.49 -1.12
CA ASN A 154 -13.50 -19.79 0.14
C ASN A 154 -12.62 -21.04 0.09
N ASN A 155 -12.86 -22.04 -0.78
CA ASN A 155 -12.00 -23.23 -0.81
C ASN A 155 -10.68 -22.98 -1.53
N THR A 156 -10.65 -22.10 -2.53
CA THR A 156 -9.41 -21.70 -3.20
C THR A 156 -8.57 -20.86 -2.26
N LEU A 157 -9.19 -19.88 -1.59
CA LEU A 157 -8.53 -19.06 -0.56
C LEU A 157 -8.00 -19.89 0.62
N ASP A 158 -8.78 -20.81 1.20
CA ASP A 158 -8.31 -21.69 2.29
C ASP A 158 -7.11 -22.54 1.89
N ALA A 159 -7.01 -22.92 0.60
CA ALA A 159 -5.90 -23.72 0.09
C ALA A 159 -4.61 -22.90 -0.05
N LEU A 160 -4.73 -21.59 -0.31
CA LEU A 160 -3.65 -20.62 -0.37
C LEU A 160 -3.26 -20.12 1.04
N GLY A 161 -4.20 -20.17 1.98
CA GLY A 161 -4.06 -19.61 3.31
C GLY A 161 -4.44 -18.12 3.41
N ALA A 162 -4.92 -17.55 2.31
CA ALA A 162 -5.40 -16.18 2.21
C ALA A 162 -6.86 -16.06 2.68
N ARG A 163 -7.24 -14.88 3.15
CA ARG A 163 -8.60 -14.51 3.57
C ARG A 163 -9.37 -13.76 2.47
N GLY A 164 -8.68 -13.34 1.43
CA GLY A 164 -9.21 -12.67 0.24
C GLY A 164 -8.19 -12.70 -0.91
N PRO A 165 -8.55 -12.17 -2.10
CA PRO A 165 -7.62 -11.97 -3.22
C PRO A 165 -6.59 -10.86 -2.97
N MET A 166 -6.84 -9.99 -1.99
CA MET A 166 -5.93 -8.97 -1.48
C MET A 166 -5.98 -9.12 0.06
N ASP A 167 -5.36 -10.17 0.62
CA ASP A 167 -5.35 -10.41 2.07
C ASP A 167 -4.22 -9.58 2.70
N PRO A 168 -4.50 -8.59 3.55
CA PRO A 168 -3.52 -7.63 4.08
C PRO A 168 -2.42 -8.22 5.00
N ARG A 169 -2.43 -9.54 5.18
CA ARG A 169 -1.34 -10.30 5.84
C ARG A 169 -0.28 -10.74 4.84
N MET A 170 -0.66 -10.90 3.57
CA MET A 170 0.02 -11.68 2.57
C MET A 170 0.33 -10.80 1.36
N PRO A 171 1.61 -10.43 1.14
CA PRO A 171 1.95 -9.54 0.04
C PRO A 171 1.57 -10.08 -1.34
N ASP A 172 1.40 -11.40 -1.47
CA ASP A 172 1.06 -12.14 -2.68
C ASP A 172 0.04 -13.21 -2.24
N SER A 173 -1.25 -12.88 -2.37
CA SER A 173 -2.38 -13.64 -1.86
C SER A 173 -2.66 -14.91 -2.67
N ASP A 174 -2.37 -14.88 -3.97
CA ASP A 174 -2.64 -15.97 -4.89
C ASP A 174 -1.41 -16.85 -5.19
N LEU A 175 -0.23 -16.42 -4.76
CA LEU A 175 1.08 -17.06 -4.85
C LEU A 175 1.59 -17.20 -6.29
N ASP A 176 1.22 -16.30 -7.19
CA ASP A 176 1.71 -16.27 -8.58
C ASP A 176 3.08 -15.57 -8.75
N GLY A 177 3.51 -14.84 -7.71
CA GLY A 177 4.79 -14.12 -7.65
C GLY A 177 4.70 -12.63 -8.01
N ILE A 178 3.50 -12.08 -8.15
CA ILE A 178 3.19 -10.65 -8.21
C ILE A 178 2.59 -10.27 -6.85
N ASP A 179 3.04 -9.15 -6.28
CA ASP A 179 2.46 -8.68 -5.02
C ASP A 179 1.05 -8.10 -5.30
N ASP A 180 0.09 -8.20 -4.38
CA ASP A 180 -1.32 -7.81 -4.58
C ASP A 180 -1.44 -6.34 -5.04
N GLY A 181 -0.66 -5.43 -4.46
CA GLY A 181 -0.56 -4.03 -4.91
C GLY A 181 0.03 -3.82 -6.31
N GLN A 182 0.60 -4.83 -6.96
CA GLN A 182 1.09 -4.80 -8.34
C GLN A 182 0.27 -5.67 -9.30
N GLU A 183 -0.76 -6.35 -8.79
CA GLU A 183 -1.73 -7.06 -9.61
C GLU A 183 -2.73 -6.11 -10.26
N ASP A 184 -3.32 -6.57 -11.35
CA ASP A 184 -4.47 -5.96 -12.04
C ASP A 184 -5.57 -7.03 -11.99
N PHE A 185 -6.39 -6.98 -10.94
CA PHE A 185 -7.31 -8.08 -10.60
C PHE A 185 -8.53 -8.15 -11.53
N ASP A 186 -8.97 -7.03 -12.09
CA ASP A 186 -10.14 -6.95 -12.97
C ASP A 186 -9.82 -6.79 -14.47
N GLU A 187 -8.54 -6.73 -14.82
CA GLU A 187 -7.99 -6.71 -16.18
C GLU A 187 -8.47 -5.50 -17.00
N ASP A 188 -8.57 -4.33 -16.38
CA ASP A 188 -9.16 -3.12 -16.96
C ASP A 188 -8.12 -2.14 -17.58
N GLY A 189 -6.85 -2.53 -17.57
CA GLY A 189 -5.77 -1.79 -18.22
C GLY A 189 -5.93 -1.63 -19.73
N LEU A 190 -5.00 -0.90 -20.36
CA LEU A 190 -5.12 -0.58 -21.79
C LEU A 190 -4.85 -1.79 -22.69
N ASN A 191 -5.73 -1.99 -23.67
CA ASN A 191 -5.58 -3.07 -24.64
C ASN A 191 -4.24 -2.99 -25.43
N ARG A 192 -3.34 -3.94 -25.18
CA ARG A 192 -2.03 -4.03 -25.83
C ARG A 192 -2.07 -3.99 -27.35
N THR A 193 -3.06 -4.61 -27.97
CA THR A 193 -3.16 -4.61 -29.45
C THR A 193 -3.45 -3.20 -29.98
N ASN A 194 -4.27 -2.43 -29.26
CA ASN A 194 -4.54 -1.04 -29.61
C ASN A 194 -3.31 -0.16 -29.42
N LEU A 195 -2.57 -0.36 -28.33
CA LEU A 195 -1.29 0.33 -28.09
C LEU A 195 -0.27 0.02 -29.20
N MET A 196 -0.12 -1.24 -29.60
CA MET A 196 0.78 -1.63 -30.69
C MET A 196 0.39 -1.00 -32.02
N ASN A 197 -0.90 -0.99 -32.36
CA ASN A 197 -1.38 -0.35 -33.58
C ASN A 197 -1.18 1.18 -33.58
N ARG A 198 -1.10 1.78 -32.38
CA ARG A 198 -0.96 3.21 -32.17
C ARG A 198 0.50 3.67 -32.22
N TYR A 199 1.37 3.08 -31.40
CA TYR A 199 2.76 3.50 -31.24
C TYR A 199 3.73 2.71 -32.12
N CYS A 200 3.31 1.55 -32.63
CA CYS A 200 4.13 0.70 -33.48
C CYS A 200 3.35 0.07 -34.63
N PRO A 201 2.63 0.83 -35.49
CA PRO A 201 1.74 0.26 -36.52
C PRO A 201 2.41 -0.75 -37.47
N GLY A 202 3.74 -0.72 -37.59
CA GLY A 202 4.55 -1.70 -38.31
C GLY A 202 4.76 -3.06 -37.63
N TRP A 203 4.33 -3.25 -36.37
CA TRP A 203 4.68 -4.40 -35.51
C TRP A 203 4.37 -5.78 -36.14
N ASN A 204 3.32 -5.86 -36.94
CA ASN A 204 2.88 -7.11 -37.60
C ASN A 204 3.31 -7.24 -39.07
N ASN A 205 4.02 -6.25 -39.62
CA ASN A 205 4.43 -6.22 -41.02
C ASN A 205 5.93 -5.97 -41.15
N PRO A 206 6.74 -7.00 -41.49
CA PRO A 206 8.19 -6.86 -41.67
C PRO A 206 8.62 -5.86 -42.75
N GLN A 207 7.69 -5.39 -43.60
CA GLN A 207 7.95 -4.38 -44.63
C GLN A 207 7.58 -2.95 -44.20
N ASN A 208 6.83 -2.79 -43.11
CA ASN A 208 6.53 -1.49 -42.51
C ASN A 208 7.22 -1.43 -41.14
N SER A 209 8.27 -0.64 -41.01
CA SER A 209 9.01 -0.48 -39.75
C SER A 209 8.65 0.82 -39.04
N GLU A 210 7.47 1.40 -39.28
CA GLU A 210 6.99 2.55 -38.52
C GLU A 210 6.66 2.11 -37.10
N CYS A 211 7.61 2.41 -36.21
CA CYS A 211 7.55 2.08 -34.80
C CYS A 211 8.22 3.19 -34.00
N HIS A 212 7.41 3.96 -33.29
CA HIS A 212 7.83 5.05 -32.43
C HIS A 212 8.24 4.55 -31.05
N ILE A 213 7.62 3.46 -30.59
CA ILE A 213 7.98 2.75 -29.36
C ILE A 213 8.17 1.27 -29.65
N ASP A 214 9.43 0.83 -29.74
CA ASP A 214 9.81 -0.53 -30.11
C ASP A 214 9.61 -1.53 -28.95
N HIS A 215 8.59 -2.37 -29.09
CA HIS A 215 8.23 -3.42 -28.13
C HIS A 215 9.30 -4.52 -27.97
N MET A 216 10.31 -4.59 -28.85
CA MET A 216 11.43 -5.53 -28.74
C MET A 216 12.55 -4.99 -27.84
N THR A 217 12.52 -3.70 -27.52
CA THR A 217 13.44 -3.10 -26.55
C THR A 217 12.91 -3.29 -25.14
N GLU A 218 13.81 -3.33 -24.16
CA GLU A 218 13.44 -3.40 -22.73
C GLU A 218 12.54 -2.22 -22.33
N ALA A 219 12.82 -1.02 -22.84
CA ALA A 219 12.04 0.18 -22.55
C ALA A 219 10.63 0.10 -23.15
N GLY A 220 10.51 -0.31 -24.41
CA GLY A 220 9.19 -0.49 -25.03
C GLY A 220 8.39 -1.62 -24.41
N LEU A 221 9.02 -2.74 -24.03
CA LEU A 221 8.33 -3.82 -23.33
C LEU A 221 7.71 -3.32 -22.02
N ARG A 222 8.45 -2.53 -21.24
CA ARG A 222 7.94 -1.86 -20.04
C ARG A 222 6.78 -0.93 -20.37
N PHE A 223 6.93 -0.02 -21.34
CA PHE A 223 5.83 0.85 -21.79
C PHE A 223 4.52 0.11 -22.04
N TYR A 224 4.56 -0.99 -22.79
CA TYR A 224 3.33 -1.71 -23.11
C TYR A 224 2.80 -2.54 -21.94
N ASN A 225 3.67 -3.08 -21.08
CA ASN A 225 3.23 -3.85 -19.92
C ASN A 225 2.66 -2.93 -18.83
N ASP A 226 3.34 -1.82 -18.53
CA ASP A 226 2.92 -0.83 -17.54
C ASP A 226 1.58 -0.17 -17.91
N LEU A 227 1.25 -0.10 -19.21
CA LEU A 227 -0.04 0.41 -19.68
C LEU A 227 -1.11 -0.67 -19.81
N GLU A 228 -0.71 -1.93 -19.98
CA GLU A 228 -1.64 -3.08 -20.07
C GLU A 228 -2.14 -3.52 -18.70
N ASN A 229 -1.36 -3.25 -17.66
CA ASN A 229 -1.70 -3.57 -16.27
C ASN A 229 -2.02 -2.26 -15.53
N TYR A 230 -3.28 -2.04 -15.19
CA TYR A 230 -3.65 -0.96 -14.28
C TYR A 230 -3.72 -1.56 -12.87
N THR A 231 -2.70 -1.27 -12.07
CA THR A 231 -2.49 -2.04 -10.83
C THR A 231 -3.40 -1.60 -9.70
N ASN A 232 -3.73 -2.52 -8.78
CA ASN A 232 -4.49 -2.25 -7.56
C ASN A 232 -3.93 -1.04 -6.78
N PHE A 233 -2.60 -0.83 -6.77
CA PHE A 233 -2.00 0.35 -6.15
C PHE A 233 -2.28 1.66 -6.92
N GLU A 234 -2.27 1.62 -8.25
CA GLU A 234 -2.66 2.78 -9.07
C GLU A 234 -4.14 3.10 -8.89
N GLU A 235 -4.97 2.09 -8.70
CA GLU A 235 -6.37 2.28 -8.38
C GLU A 235 -6.60 2.89 -7.01
N TYR A 236 -5.87 2.42 -5.99
CA TYR A 236 -5.86 3.05 -4.69
C TYR A 236 -5.47 4.54 -4.79
N GLN A 237 -4.49 4.88 -5.62
CA GLN A 237 -4.05 6.27 -5.83
C GLN A 237 -5.10 7.13 -6.54
N ASN A 238 -5.84 6.57 -7.50
CA ASN A 238 -6.84 7.29 -8.29
C ASN A 238 -8.26 7.19 -7.72
N GLY A 239 -8.48 6.33 -6.72
CA GLY A 239 -9.78 6.10 -6.09
C GLY A 239 -10.76 5.29 -6.95
N THR A 240 -10.24 4.37 -7.77
CA THR A 240 -11.02 3.43 -8.60
C THR A 240 -11.19 2.08 -7.88
N ASN A 241 -11.80 1.07 -8.51
CA ASN A 241 -12.22 -0.16 -7.87
C ASN A 241 -11.51 -1.39 -8.47
N PRO A 242 -10.61 -2.06 -7.73
CA PRO A 242 -9.85 -3.24 -8.21
C PRO A 242 -10.64 -4.48 -8.52
N VAL A 243 -11.92 -4.49 -8.20
CA VAL A 243 -12.80 -5.63 -8.43
C VAL A 243 -13.78 -5.34 -9.57
N ASN A 244 -13.94 -4.08 -9.94
CA ASN A 244 -14.94 -3.65 -10.90
C ASN A 244 -14.32 -2.68 -11.92
N PRO A 245 -14.19 -3.11 -13.18
CA PRO A 245 -13.39 -2.41 -14.18
C PRO A 245 -14.00 -1.10 -14.67
N ASP A 246 -15.15 -0.66 -14.14
CA ASP A 246 -15.89 0.55 -14.52
C ASP A 246 -16.53 1.12 -13.24
N SER A 247 -15.74 1.88 -12.48
CA SER A 247 -16.09 2.37 -11.14
C SER A 247 -17.29 3.30 -11.13
N ASP A 248 -17.44 4.13 -12.16
CA ASP A 248 -18.48 5.15 -12.23
C ASP A 248 -19.72 4.74 -13.06
N GLY A 249 -19.62 3.62 -13.78
CA GLY A 249 -20.68 2.97 -14.53
C GLY A 249 -21.00 3.65 -15.86
N ASP A 250 -20.05 4.39 -16.43
CA ASP A 250 -20.23 5.13 -17.69
C ASP A 250 -19.82 4.37 -18.96
N ILE A 251 -19.34 3.13 -18.81
CA ILE A 251 -18.88 2.17 -19.84
C ILE A 251 -17.39 2.34 -20.21
N TRP A 252 -16.69 3.35 -19.71
CA TRP A 252 -15.23 3.41 -19.84
C TRP A 252 -14.56 2.63 -18.71
N GLU A 253 -13.51 1.90 -19.06
CA GLU A 253 -12.74 1.15 -18.08
C GLU A 253 -11.81 2.09 -17.30
N ASP A 254 -11.63 1.88 -15.99
CA ASP A 254 -10.98 2.85 -15.10
C ASP A 254 -9.53 3.15 -15.56
N GLY A 255 -8.77 2.12 -15.93
CA GLY A 255 -7.42 2.28 -16.50
C GLY A 255 -7.40 3.13 -17.78
N SER A 256 -8.42 2.99 -18.63
CA SER A 256 -8.60 3.85 -19.81
C SER A 256 -9.04 5.25 -19.44
N GLU A 257 -9.92 5.42 -18.47
CA GLU A 257 -10.38 6.74 -18.00
C GLU A 257 -9.23 7.56 -17.44
N VAL A 258 -8.50 7.01 -16.47
CA VAL A 258 -7.37 7.69 -15.81
C VAL A 258 -6.29 8.04 -16.83
N TYR A 259 -5.99 7.13 -17.78
CA TYR A 259 -4.97 7.40 -18.79
C TYR A 259 -5.36 8.56 -19.74
N HIS A 260 -6.63 8.64 -20.15
CA HIS A 260 -7.11 9.55 -21.20
C HIS A 260 -7.67 10.88 -20.70
N GLN A 261 -7.69 11.11 -19.40
CA GLN A 261 -8.05 12.41 -18.81
C GLN A 261 -7.08 13.51 -19.25
N ASP A 262 -7.58 14.73 -19.36
CA ASP A 262 -6.81 15.96 -19.62
C ASP A 262 -7.02 16.85 -18.38
N GLN A 263 -6.02 16.92 -17.51
CA GLN A 263 -6.16 17.48 -16.17
C GLN A 263 -5.97 19.01 -16.14
N ASP A 264 -5.28 19.57 -17.13
CA ASP A 264 -5.00 21.00 -17.23
C ASP A 264 -5.49 21.68 -18.54
N ASP A 265 -6.27 20.94 -19.33
CA ASP A 265 -6.94 21.35 -20.57
C ASP A 265 -5.94 21.76 -21.69
N ASP A 266 -4.76 21.12 -21.75
CA ASP A 266 -3.72 21.42 -22.74
C ASP A 266 -3.75 20.51 -24.00
N SER A 267 -4.72 19.59 -24.04
CA SER A 267 -4.94 18.57 -25.08
C SER A 267 -3.91 17.45 -25.12
N MET A 268 -3.14 17.25 -24.05
CA MET A 268 -2.42 16.01 -23.77
C MET A 268 -3.23 15.11 -22.83
N TRP A 269 -2.77 13.88 -22.67
CA TRP A 269 -3.42 12.90 -21.80
C TRP A 269 -2.57 12.69 -20.55
N ALA A 270 -3.19 12.77 -19.38
CA ALA A 270 -2.54 12.73 -18.09
C ALA A 270 -1.68 11.47 -17.90
N GLY A 271 -2.16 10.30 -18.34
CA GLY A 271 -1.38 9.07 -18.28
C GLY A 271 -0.17 9.06 -19.22
N TRP A 272 -0.30 9.69 -20.39
CA TRP A 272 0.83 9.87 -21.31
C TRP A 272 1.86 10.84 -20.74
N GLU A 273 1.39 11.93 -20.15
CA GLU A 273 2.24 12.93 -19.49
C GLU A 273 3.02 12.30 -18.34
N TYR A 274 2.33 11.61 -17.45
CA TYR A 274 2.92 10.89 -16.33
C TYR A 274 4.01 9.91 -16.80
N TYR A 275 3.71 9.08 -17.81
CA TYR A 275 4.67 8.12 -18.34
C TYR A 275 5.96 8.78 -18.86
N PHE A 276 5.84 9.89 -19.60
CA PHE A 276 7.00 10.60 -20.15
C PHE A 276 7.62 11.62 -19.18
N GLY A 277 7.13 11.70 -17.95
CA GLY A 277 7.65 12.59 -16.89
C GLY A 277 7.33 14.06 -17.13
N PHE A 278 6.19 14.33 -17.76
CA PHE A 278 5.51 15.63 -17.82
C PHE A 278 4.61 15.79 -16.59
N ASP A 279 4.18 17.01 -16.30
CA ASP A 279 3.31 17.32 -15.16
C ASP A 279 1.89 17.50 -15.67
N PRO A 280 0.96 16.55 -15.42
CA PRO A 280 -0.44 16.64 -15.88
C PRO A 280 -1.21 17.88 -15.40
N MET A 281 -0.61 18.69 -14.53
CA MET A 281 -1.19 19.91 -13.98
C MET A 281 -0.49 21.19 -14.47
N ASP A 282 0.53 21.09 -15.36
CA ASP A 282 1.25 22.21 -15.95
C ASP A 282 1.07 22.32 -17.48
N PRO A 283 0.11 23.13 -17.96
CA PRO A 283 -0.26 23.18 -19.38
C PRO A 283 0.82 23.86 -20.26
N ALA A 284 1.89 24.35 -19.62
CA ALA A 284 3.03 24.92 -20.31
C ALA A 284 3.90 23.85 -20.98
N ASP A 285 3.96 22.65 -20.42
CA ASP A 285 4.88 21.62 -20.91
C ASP A 285 4.44 21.03 -22.26
N ALA A 286 3.15 21.06 -22.61
CA ALA A 286 2.63 20.79 -23.95
C ALA A 286 3.36 21.55 -25.06
N ASN A 287 3.86 22.75 -24.77
CA ASN A 287 4.50 23.63 -25.74
C ASN A 287 6.03 23.53 -25.73
N VAL A 288 6.60 22.60 -24.97
CA VAL A 288 8.03 22.31 -24.91
C VAL A 288 8.39 21.26 -25.97
N ASP A 289 9.49 21.50 -26.67
CA ASP A 289 10.17 20.51 -27.51
C ASP A 289 11.26 19.86 -26.64
N SER A 290 10.95 18.67 -26.12
CA SER A 290 11.72 18.04 -25.05
C SER A 290 12.99 17.36 -25.52
N ASP A 291 13.04 16.89 -26.78
CA ASP A 291 14.19 16.19 -27.35
C ASP A 291 14.93 16.98 -28.45
N GLY A 292 14.37 18.11 -28.87
CA GLY A 292 14.99 19.06 -29.79
C GLY A 292 14.85 18.68 -31.26
N ASP A 293 13.89 17.84 -31.62
CA ASP A 293 13.61 17.44 -33.00
C ASP A 293 12.78 18.47 -33.80
N GLY A 294 12.25 19.49 -33.10
CA GLY A 294 11.44 20.58 -33.66
C GLY A 294 9.92 20.39 -33.49
N PHE A 295 9.48 19.34 -32.80
CA PHE A 295 8.09 19.07 -32.46
C PHE A 295 7.87 19.27 -30.96
N VAL A 296 6.73 19.85 -30.60
CA VAL A 296 6.36 20.07 -29.19
C VAL A 296 5.61 18.85 -28.66
N ASN A 297 5.68 18.61 -27.34
CA ASN A 297 5.09 17.43 -26.68
C ASN A 297 3.62 17.20 -27.08
N LYS A 298 2.78 18.24 -27.13
CA LYS A 298 1.38 18.09 -27.54
C LYS A 298 1.20 17.58 -28.97
N CYS A 299 2.13 17.90 -29.87
CA CYS A 299 2.09 17.39 -31.23
C CYS A 299 2.47 15.92 -31.27
N GLU A 300 3.44 15.54 -30.45
CA GLU A 300 3.90 14.16 -30.36
C GLU A 300 2.86 13.25 -29.72
N ASN A 301 2.19 13.70 -28.65
CA ASN A 301 1.04 13.01 -28.08
C ASN A 301 -0.05 12.76 -29.14
N LYS A 302 -0.40 13.79 -29.92
CA LYS A 302 -1.40 13.69 -31.00
C LYS A 302 -1.04 12.69 -32.08
N TRP A 303 0.24 12.56 -32.42
CA TRP A 303 0.72 11.68 -33.49
C TRP A 303 1.36 10.38 -32.99
N ASN A 304 1.35 10.14 -31.68
CA ASN A 304 1.85 8.94 -31.02
C ASN A 304 3.36 8.71 -31.26
N THR A 305 4.12 9.80 -31.27
CA THR A 305 5.59 9.78 -31.37
C THR A 305 6.21 9.83 -29.97
N HIS A 306 7.53 9.67 -29.88
CA HIS A 306 8.20 9.52 -28.58
C HIS A 306 8.89 10.82 -28.17
N PRO A 307 8.36 11.58 -27.19
CA PRO A 307 8.73 12.97 -26.90
C PRO A 307 10.06 13.18 -26.17
N LYS A 308 10.87 12.14 -26.14
CA LYS A 308 12.20 12.12 -25.51
C LYS A 308 13.22 11.43 -26.42
N ASP A 309 12.83 11.09 -27.65
CA ASP A 309 13.68 10.45 -28.64
C ASP A 309 13.68 11.27 -29.93
N PRO A 310 14.76 12.02 -30.21
CA PRO A 310 14.82 12.93 -31.36
C PRO A 310 14.84 12.21 -32.71
N THR A 311 14.78 10.88 -32.72
CA THR A 311 14.63 10.06 -33.93
C THR A 311 13.18 9.62 -34.20
N SER A 312 12.26 9.88 -33.27
CA SER A 312 10.85 9.52 -33.32
C SER A 312 9.98 10.76 -33.45
N PHE A 313 9.69 11.16 -34.69
CA PHE A 313 8.98 12.41 -34.98
C PHE A 313 7.81 12.20 -35.93
N PRO A 314 6.83 13.14 -35.94
CA PRO A 314 5.69 13.09 -36.85
C PRO A 314 6.10 13.04 -38.33
N SER A 315 5.38 12.23 -39.11
CA SER A 315 5.64 12.00 -40.52
C SER A 315 5.17 13.16 -41.43
N GLN A 316 5.58 13.15 -42.70
CA GLN A 316 5.18 14.21 -43.65
C GLN A 316 3.67 14.18 -43.92
N GLY A 317 2.95 15.15 -43.35
CA GLY A 317 1.49 15.28 -43.48
C GLY A 317 0.77 15.39 -42.14
N GLU A 318 1.48 15.09 -41.06
CA GLU A 318 1.02 15.19 -39.68
C GLU A 318 1.23 16.62 -39.18
N LEU A 319 0.17 17.42 -39.28
CA LEU A 319 0.24 18.84 -38.94
C LEU A 319 0.10 19.06 -37.44
N CYS A 320 1.08 19.76 -36.88
CA CYS A 320 1.01 20.37 -35.55
C CYS A 320 0.39 21.75 -35.65
N ASP A 321 -0.85 21.91 -35.20
CA ASP A 321 -1.40 23.25 -35.02
C ASP A 321 -0.79 23.84 -33.75
N MET A 322 0.22 24.71 -33.91
CA MET A 322 0.84 25.40 -32.78
C MET A 322 -0.02 26.54 -32.22
N PHE A 323 -1.22 26.81 -32.75
CA PHE A 323 -1.93 28.08 -32.56
C PHE A 323 -3.47 28.04 -32.47
N ASN A 324 -4.12 26.89 -32.26
CA ASN A 324 -5.57 26.87 -32.03
C ASN A 324 -5.89 26.69 -30.56
#